data_AF-A0A961NXV5-F1
#
_entry.id   AF-A0A961NXV5-F1
#
_cell.length_a   1.000
_cell.length_b   1.000
_cell.length_c   1.000
_cell.angle_alpha   90.00
_cell.angle_beta   90.00
_cell.angle_gamma   90.00
#
_symmetry.space_group_name_H-M   'P 1'
#
loop_
_entity.id
_entity.type
_entity.pdbx_description
1 polymer ?
#
loop_
_entity_poly.entity_id
_entity_poly.type
_entity_poly.pdbx_seq_one_letter_code
_entity_poly.pdbx_strand_id
1 'polypeptide(L)'
;LADEIAAARASYWAGDIEGARARMVALSEANPEDPDVAGELGNLAFALRDYPAAAEAWHRAGLLLIERGEGARVMSFLPFLQSIAPDQAAELAGRLQER
;
A
#
# COMPACT_ATOMS: atom_id res chain seq x y z
N LEU A 1 7.61 2.37 13.69
CA LEU A 1 7.04 2.37 12.31
C LEU A 1 6.15 3.57 12.06
N ALA A 2 5.18 3.89 12.93
CA ALA A 2 4.31 5.06 12.75
C ALA A 2 5.08 6.38 12.56
N ASP A 3 6.09 6.63 13.40
CA ASP A 3 6.94 7.84 13.29
C ASP A 3 7.73 7.88 11.98
N GLU A 4 8.25 6.72 11.54
CA GLU A 4 9.05 6.62 10.31
C GLU A 4 8.20 6.78 9.04
N ILE A 5 6.98 6.24 9.06
CA ILE A 5 5.97 6.49 8.02
C ILE A 5 5.60 7.98 8.01
N ALA A 6 5.41 8.58 9.18
CA ALA A 6 5.11 10.01 9.28
C ALA A 6 6.26 10.87 8.72
N ALA A 7 7.51 10.49 8.97
CA ALA A 7 8.69 11.17 8.42
C ALA A 7 8.78 11.04 6.89
N ALA A 8 8.46 9.87 6.32
CA ALA A 8 8.40 9.69 4.87
C ALA A 8 7.29 10.55 4.24
N ARG A 9 6.09 10.58 4.85
CA ARG A 9 4.99 11.47 4.44
C ARG A 9 5.37 12.94 4.53
N ALA A 10 6.04 13.35 5.61
CA ALA A 10 6.50 14.74 5.78
C ALA A 10 7.46 15.16 4.66
N SER A 11 8.34 14.25 4.22
CA SER A 11 9.25 14.49 3.09
C SER A 11 8.46 14.73 1.79
N TYR A 12 7.43 13.91 1.53
CA TYR A 12 6.56 14.08 0.38
C TYR A 12 5.85 15.44 0.40
N TRP A 13 5.27 15.83 1.55
CA TRP A 13 4.58 17.12 1.70
C TRP A 13 5.51 18.32 1.59
N ALA A 14 6.79 18.16 1.94
CA ALA A 14 7.82 19.19 1.76
C ALA A 14 8.32 19.29 0.30
N GLY A 15 7.85 18.42 -0.61
CA GLY A 15 8.32 18.33 -1.99
C GLY A 15 9.62 17.53 -2.15
N ASP A 16 10.15 16.94 -1.08
CA ASP A 16 11.27 15.99 -1.11
C ASP A 16 10.75 14.60 -1.54
N ILE A 17 10.38 14.49 -2.81
CA ILE A 17 9.80 13.29 -3.40
C ILE A 17 10.78 12.11 -3.34
N GLU A 18 12.04 12.35 -3.68
CA GLU A 18 13.07 11.31 -3.67
C GLU A 18 13.40 10.85 -2.25
N GLY A 19 13.47 11.77 -1.28
CA GLY A 19 13.63 11.40 0.11
C GLY A 19 12.40 10.68 0.68
N ALA A 20 11.19 11.00 0.25
CA ALA A 20 9.99 10.24 0.65
C ALA A 20 10.05 8.81 0.12
N ARG A 21 10.40 8.64 -1.17
CA ARG A 21 10.53 7.34 -1.82
C ARG A 21 11.60 6.48 -1.18
N ALA A 22 12.81 7.03 -1.00
CA ALA A 22 13.93 6.30 -0.41
C ALA A 22 13.60 5.80 1.01
N ARG A 23 12.97 6.64 1.84
CA ARG A 23 12.54 6.24 3.20
C ARG A 23 11.48 5.14 3.16
N MET A 24 10.47 5.26 2.28
CA MET A 24 9.39 4.28 2.21
C MET A 24 9.87 2.92 1.67
N VAL A 25 10.77 2.92 0.68
CA VAL A 25 11.38 1.69 0.16
C VAL A 25 12.22 1.01 1.24
N ALA A 26 13.07 1.75 1.95
CA ALA A 26 13.88 1.18 3.04
C ALA A 26 13.00 0.60 4.16
N LEU A 27 11.88 1.25 4.49
CA LEU A 27 10.91 0.69 5.44
C LEU A 27 10.28 -0.60 4.93
N SER A 28 9.91 -0.67 3.65
CA SER A 28 9.30 -1.86 3.04
C SER A 28 10.28 -3.02 2.96
N GLU A 29 11.57 -2.76 2.73
CA GLU A 29 12.62 -3.79 2.73
C GLU A 29 12.88 -4.33 4.14
N ALA A 30 12.88 -3.45 5.15
CA ALA A 30 13.07 -3.85 6.53
C ALA A 30 11.84 -4.53 7.15
N ASN A 31 10.64 -4.27 6.62
CA ASN A 31 9.37 -4.77 7.16
C ASN A 31 8.47 -5.36 6.05
N PRO A 32 8.92 -6.42 5.35
CA PRO A 32 8.23 -6.92 4.15
C PRO A 32 6.83 -7.51 4.44
N GLU A 33 6.56 -7.90 5.68
CA GLU A 33 5.29 -8.49 6.13
C GLU A 33 4.37 -7.48 6.85
N ASP A 34 4.71 -6.19 6.83
CA ASP A 34 3.90 -5.14 7.43
C ASP A 34 2.93 -4.52 6.40
N PRO A 35 1.60 -4.71 6.55
CA PRO A 35 0.62 -4.19 5.62
C PRO A 35 0.53 -2.66 5.62
N ASP A 36 0.87 -2.00 6.73
CA ASP A 36 0.82 -0.54 6.81
C ASP A 36 1.92 0.05 5.93
N VAL A 37 3.13 -0.52 6.00
CA VAL A 37 4.26 -0.10 5.17
C VAL A 37 3.96 -0.34 3.68
N ALA A 38 3.43 -1.52 3.33
CA ALA A 38 3.03 -1.82 1.95
C ALA A 38 1.91 -0.88 1.45
N GLY A 39 0.91 -0.59 2.28
CA GLY A 39 -0.17 0.33 1.96
C GLY A 39 0.33 1.76 1.70
N GLU A 40 1.29 2.22 2.50
CA GLU A 40 1.89 3.54 2.35
C GLU A 40 2.79 3.67 1.12
N LEU A 41 3.51 2.60 0.76
CA LEU A 41 4.23 2.55 -0.50
C LEU A 41 3.25 2.67 -1.69
N GLY A 42 2.09 2.00 -1.61
CA GLY A 42 1.04 2.12 -2.60
C GLY A 42 0.46 3.54 -2.70
N ASN A 43 0.21 4.17 -1.56
CA ASN A 43 -0.28 5.56 -1.49
C ASN A 43 0.73 6.54 -2.12
N LEU A 44 2.01 6.39 -1.81
CA LEU A 44 3.08 7.23 -2.37
C LEU A 44 3.21 7.03 -3.88
N ALA A 45 3.23 5.79 -4.35
CA ALA A 45 3.28 5.48 -5.79
C ALA A 45 2.07 6.04 -6.54
N PHE A 46 0.87 5.90 -5.98
CA PHE A 46 -0.36 6.45 -6.56
C PHE A 46 -0.31 7.98 -6.67
N ALA A 47 0.15 8.65 -5.61
CA ALA A 47 0.31 10.10 -5.59
C ALA A 47 1.33 10.61 -6.63
N LEU A 48 2.30 9.75 -6.99
CA LEU A 48 3.29 9.99 -8.03
C LEU A 48 2.85 9.50 -9.42
N ARG A 49 1.62 9.00 -9.54
CA ARG A 49 1.03 8.42 -10.76
C ARG A 49 1.78 7.20 -11.30
N ASP A 50 2.55 6.54 -10.46
CA ASP A 50 3.12 5.23 -10.72
C ASP A 50 2.11 4.15 -10.36
N TYR A 51 1.07 4.04 -11.20
CA TYR A 51 -0.05 3.14 -10.94
C TYR A 51 0.34 1.65 -10.91
N PRO A 52 1.28 1.15 -11.74
CA PRO A 52 1.78 -0.21 -11.60
C PRO A 52 2.38 -0.49 -10.22
N ALA A 53 3.29 0.38 -9.74
CA ALA A 53 3.87 0.22 -8.41
C ALA A 53 2.83 0.36 -7.28
N ALA A 54 1.86 1.27 -7.46
CA ALA A 54 0.76 1.43 -6.51
C ALA A 54 -0.08 0.15 -6.39
N ALA A 55 -0.42 -0.45 -7.53
CA ALA A 55 -1.23 -1.65 -7.58
C ALA A 55 -0.53 -2.84 -6.93
N GLU A 56 0.75 -3.05 -7.21
CA GLU A 56 1.57 -4.10 -6.57
C GLU A 56 1.63 -3.94 -5.04
N ALA A 57 1.87 -2.72 -4.57
CA ALA A 57 2.00 -2.43 -3.15
C ALA A 57 0.66 -2.57 -2.40
N TRP A 58 -0.43 -2.03 -2.95
CA TRP A 58 -1.78 -2.20 -2.37
C TRP A 58 -2.27 -3.64 -2.42
N HIS A 59 -1.95 -4.40 -3.47
CA HIS A 59 -2.28 -5.82 -3.55
C HIS A 59 -1.57 -6.61 -2.45
N ARG A 60 -0.26 -6.39 -2.27
CA ARG A 60 0.51 -6.98 -1.16
C ARG A 60 -0.09 -6.62 0.19
N ALA A 61 -0.40 -5.34 0.43
CA ALA A 61 -1.05 -4.91 1.67
C ALA A 61 -2.38 -5.64 1.90
N GLY A 62 -3.18 -5.79 0.85
CA GLY A 62 -4.45 -6.53 0.90
C GLY A 62 -4.29 -7.99 1.29
N LEU A 63 -3.32 -8.70 0.70
CA LEU A 63 -3.03 -10.09 1.05
C LEU A 63 -2.66 -10.23 2.52
N LEU A 64 -1.74 -9.40 3.02
CA LEU A 64 -1.29 -9.39 4.42
C LEU A 64 -2.44 -9.07 5.39
N LEU A 65 -3.31 -8.11 5.05
CA LEU A 65 -4.48 -7.77 5.87
C LEU A 65 -5.49 -8.90 5.92
N ILE A 66 -5.75 -9.58 4.79
CA ILE A 66 -6.65 -10.74 4.74
C ILE A 66 -6.10 -11.88 5.59
N GLU A 67 -4.80 -12.13 5.53
CA GLU A 67 -4.13 -13.13 6.38
C GLU A 67 -4.31 -12.85 7.86
N ARG A 68 -4.24 -11.58 8.26
CA ARG A 68 -4.46 -11.10 9.63
C ARG A 68 -5.94 -11.02 10.04
N GLY A 69 -6.89 -11.31 9.14
CA GLY A 69 -8.33 -11.19 9.41
C GLY A 69 -8.85 -9.75 9.40
N GLU A 70 -8.06 -8.81 8.89
CA GLU A 70 -8.37 -7.38 8.84
C GLU A 70 -9.07 -6.97 7.53
N GLY A 71 -9.97 -7.81 7.03
CA GLY A 71 -10.61 -7.64 5.71
C GLY A 71 -11.33 -6.31 5.51
N ALA A 72 -11.88 -5.72 6.58
CA ALA A 72 -12.51 -4.39 6.54
C ALA A 72 -11.55 -3.29 6.08
N ARG A 73 -10.24 -3.42 6.37
CA ARG A 73 -9.22 -2.47 5.92
C ARG A 73 -8.90 -2.62 4.43
N VAL A 74 -9.03 -3.83 3.88
CA VAL A 74 -8.91 -4.03 2.43
C VAL A 74 -10.03 -3.32 1.67
N MET A 75 -11.25 -3.42 2.19
CA MET A 75 -12.42 -2.77 1.59
C MET A 75 -12.28 -1.25 1.46
N SER A 76 -11.51 -0.58 2.32
CA SER A 76 -11.37 0.87 2.26
C SER A 76 -10.55 1.35 1.06
N PHE A 77 -9.64 0.53 0.53
CA PHE A 77 -8.83 0.90 -0.64
C PHE A 77 -9.15 0.10 -1.91
N LEU A 78 -9.97 -0.95 -1.80
CA LEU A 78 -10.34 -1.81 -2.91
C LEU A 78 -10.89 -1.06 -4.15
N PRO A 79 -11.72 -0.01 -4.01
CA PRO A 79 -12.19 0.76 -5.18
C PRO A 79 -11.06 1.50 -5.93
N PHE A 80 -10.03 1.96 -5.21
CA PHE A 80 -8.88 2.61 -5.85
C PHE A 80 -8.03 1.58 -6.59
N LEU A 81 -7.77 0.43 -5.97
CA LEU A 81 -7.08 -0.68 -6.64
C LEU A 81 -7.87 -1.14 -7.88
N GLN A 82 -9.19 -1.27 -7.79
CA GLN A 82 -10.06 -1.64 -8.90
C GLN A 82 -9.93 -0.68 -10.09
N SER A 83 -9.70 0.61 -9.83
CA SER A 83 -9.57 1.63 -10.88
C SER A 83 -8.27 1.54 -11.69
N ILE A 84 -7.21 0.93 -11.12
CA ILE A 84 -5.88 0.86 -11.73
C ILE A 84 -5.43 -0.58 -12.05
N ALA A 85 -5.96 -1.57 -11.34
CA ALA A 85 -5.64 -2.99 -11.47
C ALA A 85 -6.88 -3.84 -11.11
N PRO A 86 -7.85 -3.95 -12.04
CA PRO A 86 -9.12 -4.64 -11.80
C PRO A 86 -8.95 -6.11 -11.43
N ASP A 87 -7.96 -6.80 -12.03
CA ASP A 87 -7.72 -8.22 -11.77
C ASP A 87 -7.21 -8.47 -10.34
N GLN A 88 -6.32 -7.60 -9.84
CA GLN A 88 -5.81 -7.68 -8.47
C GLN A 88 -6.90 -7.33 -7.45
N ALA A 89 -7.75 -6.35 -7.75
CA ALA A 89 -8.90 -6.04 -6.90
C ALA A 89 -9.90 -7.20 -6.85
N ALA A 90 -10.19 -7.83 -8.00
CA ALA A 90 -11.06 -9.01 -8.06
C ALA A 90 -10.49 -10.19 -7.26
N GLU A 91 -9.18 -10.41 -7.29
CA GLU A 91 -8.52 -11.43 -6.47
C GLU A 91 -8.73 -11.18 -4.97
N LEU A 92 -8.45 -9.95 -4.50
CA LEU A 92 -8.65 -9.61 -3.09
C LEU A 92 -10.12 -9.74 -2.69
N ALA A 93 -11.05 -9.31 -3.55
CA ALA A 93 -12.48 -9.44 -3.32
C ALA A 93 -12.92 -10.90 -3.17
N GLY A 94 -12.41 -11.80 -4.01
CA GLY A 94 -12.68 -13.24 -3.91
C GLY A 94 -12.18 -13.81 -2.58
N ARG A 95 -10.94 -13.50 -2.19
CA ARG A 95 -10.35 -13.96 -0.92
C ARG A 95 -11.11 -13.48 0.32
N LEU A 96 -11.72 -12.29 0.26
CA LEU A 96 -12.56 -11.75 1.33
C LEU A 96 -13.88 -12.51 1.50
N GLN A 97 -14.38 -13.17 0.45
CA GLN A 97 -15.62 -13.97 0.48
C GLN A 97 -15.39 -15.40 0.98
N GLU A 98 -14.16 -15.90 0.88
CA GLU A 98 -13.76 -17.26 1.27
C GLU A 98 -13.39 -17.41 2.76
N ARG A 99 -13.37 -16.30 3.52
CA ARG A 99 -12.99 -16.22 4.93
C ARG A 99 -14.21 -16.13 5.84
#